data_AF-A0A7W1KAH4-F1
#
_entry.id   AF-A0A7W1KAH4-F1
#
_cell.length_a   1.000
_cell.length_b   1.000
_cell.length_c   1.000
_cell.angle_alpha   90.00
_cell.angle_beta   90.00
_cell.angle_gamma   90.00
#
_symmetry.space_group_name_H-M   'P 1'
#
loop_
_entity.id
_entity.type
_entity.pdbx_description
1 polymer ?
#
loop_
_entity_poly.entity_id
_entity_poly.type
_entity_poly.pdbx_seq_one_letter_code
_entity_poly.pdbx_strand_id
1 'polypeptide(L)'
;APAQGYRLAGHRWPTRTIRYHNATAYKDAVRAGVQAWNASGAKVRFRETTRGKAALQIRYSGSGCGGSGSVGRRVHYRPTVFFGRGCESSFMPLIATHELGHILGLSHEDRRCATMSSAVGLRCPRAPRYMWRCRLLEADDVRGAIRIYGGTVKPLNPVRFCPLFAVPDPPVNVTLAYVNGSVDATLTLPEPRRLIPDYASPPFPELHYYRYPNACPAGAATGPLQRRSPDAYGTQTLSIDGFLPPGAWCYAIALAGSDRSTSPFVTATVLVP
;
A
#
# COMPACT_ATOMS: atom_id res chain seq x y z
N ALA A 1 -6.12 -13.80 32.51
CA ALA A 1 -7.20 -13.14 31.74
C ALA A 1 -7.33 -13.84 30.39
N PRO A 2 -8.54 -14.14 29.87
CA PRO A 2 -8.66 -14.68 28.52
C PRO A 2 -8.07 -13.64 27.57
N ALA A 3 -7.11 -14.07 26.73
CA ALA A 3 -6.43 -13.20 25.78
C ALA A 3 -7.49 -12.50 24.93
N GLN A 4 -7.62 -11.18 25.08
CA GLN A 4 -8.68 -10.40 24.48
C GLN A 4 -8.54 -10.47 22.93
N GLY A 5 -9.24 -11.39 22.27
CA GLY A 5 -9.17 -11.64 20.82
C GLY A 5 -10.15 -10.78 20.01
N TYR A 6 -10.35 -11.16 18.74
CA TYR A 6 -11.36 -10.65 17.80
C TYR A 6 -12.73 -10.38 18.44
N ARG A 7 -13.53 -9.50 17.82
CA ARG A 7 -14.89 -9.17 18.26
C ARG A 7 -15.95 -9.71 17.30
N LEU A 8 -17.01 -10.28 17.86
CA LEU A 8 -18.14 -10.85 17.11
C LEU A 8 -19.40 -10.05 17.43
N ALA A 9 -20.25 -9.80 16.42
CA ALA A 9 -21.52 -9.10 16.63
C ALA A 9 -22.66 -9.58 15.72
N GLY A 10 -22.37 -10.32 14.65
CA GLY A 10 -23.38 -10.75 13.68
C GLY A 10 -23.80 -12.21 13.86
N HIS A 11 -25.02 -12.54 13.44
CA HIS A 11 -25.44 -13.92 13.31
C HIS A 11 -24.71 -14.62 12.18
N ARG A 12 -24.37 -15.88 12.42
CA ARG A 12 -23.80 -16.77 11.43
C ARG A 12 -24.75 -16.98 10.23
N TRP A 13 -24.20 -17.11 9.04
CA TRP A 13 -24.96 -17.59 7.87
C TRP A 13 -25.34 -19.07 7.99
N PRO A 14 -26.58 -19.47 7.65
CA PRO A 14 -27.00 -20.86 7.76
C PRO A 14 -26.27 -21.77 6.76
N THR A 15 -25.82 -21.22 5.63
CA THR A 15 -25.04 -21.92 4.61
C THR A 15 -23.54 -21.64 4.76
N ARG A 16 -22.71 -22.58 4.27
CA ARG A 16 -21.25 -22.38 4.16
C ARG A 16 -20.83 -21.66 2.87
N THR A 17 -21.78 -21.33 1.99
CA THR A 17 -21.52 -20.57 0.77
C THR A 17 -22.43 -19.36 0.72
N ILE A 18 -21.83 -18.18 0.76
CA ILE A 18 -22.50 -16.90 0.63
C ILE A 18 -22.39 -16.48 -0.83
N ARG A 19 -23.51 -16.55 -1.54
CA ARG A 19 -23.59 -16.12 -2.93
C ARG A 19 -23.70 -14.60 -2.98
N TYR A 20 -22.78 -13.94 -3.68
CA TYR A 20 -22.76 -12.48 -3.78
C TYR A 20 -22.89 -12.00 -5.23
N HIS A 21 -23.37 -10.78 -5.39
CA HIS A 21 -23.35 -10.06 -6.66
C HIS A 21 -22.71 -8.70 -6.45
N ASN A 22 -21.62 -8.42 -7.18
CA ASN A 22 -20.94 -7.14 -7.17
C ASN A 22 -21.43 -6.25 -8.31
N ALA A 23 -22.07 -5.12 -8.00
CA ALA A 23 -22.53 -4.14 -8.98
C ALA A 23 -21.57 -2.95 -9.14
N THR A 24 -20.42 -2.97 -8.47
CA THR A 24 -19.43 -1.88 -8.50
C THR A 24 -18.37 -2.10 -9.58
N ALA A 25 -17.61 -1.05 -9.92
CA ALA A 25 -16.43 -1.15 -10.78
C ALA A 25 -15.23 -1.79 -10.04
N TYR A 26 -15.27 -1.90 -8.71
CA TYR A 26 -14.22 -2.51 -7.88
C TYR A 26 -14.23 -4.05 -7.93
N LYS A 27 -14.27 -4.61 -9.15
CA LYS A 27 -14.36 -6.06 -9.38
C LYS A 27 -13.15 -6.80 -8.81
N ASP A 28 -11.95 -6.32 -9.13
CA ASP A 28 -10.72 -6.99 -8.72
C ASP A 28 -10.45 -6.85 -7.23
N ALA A 29 -10.76 -5.69 -6.64
CA ALA A 29 -10.65 -5.48 -5.20
C ALA A 29 -11.58 -6.41 -4.40
N VAL A 30 -12.85 -6.54 -4.82
CA VAL A 30 -13.78 -7.49 -4.20
C VAL A 30 -13.31 -8.92 -4.40
N ARG A 31 -12.81 -9.28 -5.59
CA ARG A 31 -12.26 -10.61 -5.86
C ARG A 31 -11.07 -10.92 -4.96
N ALA A 32 -10.17 -9.96 -4.74
CA ALA A 32 -9.02 -10.12 -3.84
C ALA A 32 -9.47 -10.38 -2.39
N GLY A 33 -10.43 -9.61 -1.87
CA GLY A 33 -10.96 -9.84 -0.53
C GLY A 33 -11.70 -11.17 -0.39
N VAL A 34 -12.47 -11.56 -1.40
CA VAL A 34 -13.12 -12.88 -1.49
C VAL A 34 -12.09 -14.01 -1.47
N GLN A 35 -11.03 -13.90 -2.28
CA GLN A 35 -9.96 -14.89 -2.33
C GLN A 35 -9.25 -15.01 -0.98
N ALA A 36 -8.95 -13.89 -0.32
CA ALA A 36 -8.34 -13.89 1.01
C ALA A 36 -9.21 -14.64 2.03
N TRP A 37 -10.50 -14.33 2.12
CA TRP A 37 -11.41 -15.04 3.03
C TRP A 37 -11.57 -16.51 2.69
N ASN A 38 -11.72 -16.86 1.40
CA ASN A 38 -11.86 -18.24 0.96
C ASN A 38 -10.58 -19.08 1.22
N ALA A 39 -9.41 -18.45 1.22
CA ALA A 39 -8.12 -19.08 1.50
C ALA A 39 -7.76 -19.12 3.00
N SER A 40 -8.48 -18.39 3.86
CA SER A 40 -8.17 -18.23 5.29
C SER A 40 -8.20 -19.52 6.12
N GLY A 41 -8.94 -20.53 5.65
CA GLY A 41 -9.16 -21.80 6.36
C GLY A 41 -10.44 -21.84 7.22
N ALA A 42 -11.19 -20.73 7.30
CA ALA A 42 -12.56 -20.75 7.81
C ALA A 42 -13.48 -21.60 6.89
N LYS A 43 -14.40 -22.37 7.47
CA LYS A 43 -15.36 -23.23 6.71
C LYS A 43 -16.54 -22.43 6.15
N VAL A 44 -16.26 -21.31 5.50
CA VAL A 44 -17.21 -20.45 4.79
C VAL A 44 -16.57 -19.95 3.50
N ARG A 45 -17.36 -19.76 2.45
CA ARG A 45 -16.88 -19.27 1.16
C ARG A 45 -17.82 -18.24 0.56
N PHE A 46 -17.25 -17.24 -0.10
CA PHE A 46 -17.97 -16.36 -1.00
C PHE A 46 -17.90 -16.90 -2.43
N ARG A 47 -19.02 -16.84 -3.14
CA ARG A 47 -19.11 -17.21 -4.55
C ARG A 47 -19.90 -16.17 -5.34
N GLU A 48 -19.31 -15.63 -6.39
CA GLU A 48 -20.00 -14.68 -7.26
C GLU A 48 -21.15 -15.35 -8.01
N THR A 49 -22.23 -14.61 -8.23
CA THR A 49 -23.40 -15.03 -8.99
C THR A 49 -24.15 -13.82 -9.56
N THR A 50 -25.17 -14.07 -10.38
CA THR A 50 -26.09 -13.04 -10.88
C THR A 50 -26.91 -12.40 -9.76
N ARG A 51 -27.35 -11.16 -9.98
CA ARG A 51 -28.13 -10.37 -9.00
C ARG A 51 -29.31 -11.11 -8.39
N GLY A 52 -30.08 -11.83 -9.20
CA GLY A 52 -31.29 -12.56 -8.75
C GLY A 52 -31.00 -13.75 -7.84
N LYS A 53 -29.80 -14.36 -7.95
CA LYS A 53 -29.39 -15.54 -7.17
C LYS A 53 -28.52 -15.20 -5.96
N ALA A 54 -28.13 -13.94 -5.81
CA ALA A 54 -27.24 -13.48 -4.76
C ALA A 54 -27.97 -13.22 -3.44
N ALA A 55 -27.45 -13.78 -2.36
CA ALA A 55 -27.89 -13.51 -0.99
C ALA A 55 -27.22 -12.26 -0.40
N LEU A 56 -26.05 -11.88 -0.93
CA LEU A 56 -25.31 -10.66 -0.61
C LEU A 56 -25.27 -9.73 -1.83
N GLN A 57 -25.62 -8.46 -1.64
CA GLN A 57 -25.43 -7.43 -2.66
C GLN A 57 -24.23 -6.56 -2.31
N ILE A 58 -23.40 -6.23 -3.29
CA ILE A 58 -22.30 -5.27 -3.14
C ILE A 58 -22.54 -4.14 -4.16
N ARG A 59 -22.67 -2.90 -3.68
CA ARG A 59 -23.13 -1.75 -4.48
C ARG A 59 -22.41 -0.46 -4.08
N TYR A 60 -22.63 0.61 -4.84
CA TYR A 60 -22.16 1.94 -4.45
C TYR A 60 -23.11 2.65 -3.48
N SER A 61 -22.56 3.47 -2.58
CA SER A 61 -23.25 4.51 -1.81
C SER A 61 -22.45 5.81 -1.86
N GLY A 62 -22.98 6.83 -2.53
CA GLY A 62 -22.37 8.16 -2.56
C GLY A 62 -21.01 8.24 -3.28
N SER A 63 -20.36 9.40 -3.14
CA SER A 63 -19.12 9.77 -3.86
C SER A 63 -17.84 9.67 -3.01
N GLY A 64 -17.93 9.56 -1.68
CA GLY A 64 -16.75 9.54 -0.79
C GLY A 64 -15.90 8.27 -0.91
N CYS A 65 -14.83 8.20 -0.11
CA CYS A 65 -14.08 6.94 0.08
C CYS A 65 -14.48 6.27 1.40
N GLY A 66 -14.91 5.02 1.33
CA GLY A 66 -15.27 4.21 2.49
C GLY A 66 -16.08 2.97 2.11
N GLY A 67 -16.34 2.15 3.12
CA GLY A 67 -17.22 0.99 3.04
C GLY A 67 -18.23 1.01 4.17
N SER A 68 -19.35 0.33 3.97
CA SER A 68 -20.23 -0.07 5.07
C SER A 68 -20.91 -1.39 4.74
N GLY A 69 -20.97 -2.27 5.72
CA GLY A 69 -21.45 -3.63 5.55
C GLY A 69 -22.49 -3.99 6.60
N SER A 70 -23.46 -4.80 6.21
CA SER A 70 -24.26 -5.52 7.19
C SER A 70 -23.37 -6.43 8.04
N VAL A 71 -23.63 -6.53 9.35
CA VAL A 71 -22.88 -7.44 10.23
C VAL A 71 -23.61 -8.78 10.33
N GLY A 72 -23.03 -9.82 9.73
CA GLY A 72 -23.59 -11.17 9.69
C GLY A 72 -24.84 -11.31 8.82
N ARG A 73 -25.56 -12.42 9.02
CA ARG A 73 -26.87 -12.68 8.42
C ARG A 73 -27.95 -11.79 9.05
N ARG A 74 -28.87 -11.29 8.22
CA ARG A 74 -30.00 -10.44 8.63
C ARG A 74 -31.33 -11.11 8.29
N VAL A 75 -32.22 -11.35 9.25
CA VAL A 75 -33.46 -12.10 8.99
C VAL A 75 -34.42 -11.33 8.07
N HIS A 76 -34.58 -10.03 8.30
CA HIS A 76 -35.63 -9.21 7.67
C HIS A 76 -35.24 -8.53 6.36
N TYR A 77 -33.97 -8.55 5.97
CA TYR A 77 -33.52 -7.93 4.71
C TYR A 77 -32.30 -8.64 4.14
N ARG A 78 -32.02 -8.37 2.86
CA ARG A 78 -30.83 -8.89 2.19
C ARG A 78 -29.60 -8.12 2.66
N PRO A 79 -28.59 -8.79 3.26
CA PRO A 79 -27.34 -8.17 3.62
C PRO A 79 -26.72 -7.47 2.41
N THR A 80 -26.21 -6.27 2.65
CA THR A 80 -25.62 -5.42 1.63
C THR A 80 -24.29 -4.86 2.13
N VAL A 81 -23.33 -4.77 1.22
CA VAL A 81 -22.12 -3.96 1.35
C VAL A 81 -22.24 -2.78 0.40
N PHE A 82 -21.93 -1.61 0.92
CA PHE A 82 -21.84 -0.39 0.15
C PHE A 82 -20.40 0.11 0.12
N PHE A 83 -19.95 0.55 -1.06
CA PHE A 83 -18.69 1.25 -1.23
C PHE A 83 -18.93 2.67 -1.71
N GLY A 84 -18.13 3.62 -1.27
CA GLY A 84 -18.06 4.93 -1.90
C GLY A 84 -17.38 4.86 -3.27
N ARG A 85 -17.56 5.86 -4.13
CA ARG A 85 -16.95 5.92 -5.47
C ARG A 85 -15.56 6.57 -5.51
N GLY A 86 -15.18 7.27 -4.45
CA GLY A 86 -13.99 8.13 -4.42
C GLY A 86 -12.74 7.46 -3.85
N CYS A 87 -12.75 6.14 -3.66
CA CYS A 87 -11.54 5.46 -3.19
C CYS A 87 -10.56 5.17 -4.30
N GLU A 88 -9.28 5.31 -3.99
CA GLU A 88 -8.18 4.75 -4.76
C GLU A 88 -8.28 3.22 -4.82
N SER A 89 -8.06 2.65 -6.01
CA SER A 89 -8.21 1.22 -6.24
C SER A 89 -7.22 0.36 -5.44
N SER A 90 -6.03 0.88 -5.09
CA SER A 90 -5.04 0.27 -4.16
C SER A 90 -5.63 -0.07 -2.81
N PHE A 91 -6.50 0.80 -2.33
CA PHE A 91 -7.00 0.76 -0.97
C PHE A 91 -8.25 -0.11 -0.88
N MET A 92 -8.98 -0.22 -1.99
CA MET A 92 -10.23 -0.98 -2.05
C MET A 92 -10.14 -2.46 -1.70
N PRO A 93 -9.06 -3.22 -1.99
CA PRO A 93 -8.92 -4.59 -1.50
C PRO A 93 -8.98 -4.68 0.03
N LEU A 94 -8.41 -3.71 0.76
CA LEU A 94 -8.45 -3.68 2.22
C LEU A 94 -9.86 -3.39 2.72
N ILE A 95 -10.51 -2.34 2.18
CA ILE A 95 -11.90 -2.01 2.49
C ILE A 95 -12.83 -3.19 2.17
N ALA A 96 -12.72 -3.76 0.98
CA ALA A 96 -13.56 -4.89 0.59
C ALA A 96 -13.36 -6.09 1.51
N THR A 97 -12.13 -6.38 1.93
CA THR A 97 -11.86 -7.47 2.88
C THR A 97 -12.47 -7.19 4.25
N HIS A 98 -12.37 -5.95 4.73
CA HIS A 98 -12.99 -5.47 5.96
C HIS A 98 -14.52 -5.64 5.92
N GLU A 99 -15.18 -5.11 4.89
CA GLU A 99 -16.65 -5.21 4.77
C GLU A 99 -17.13 -6.66 4.64
N LEU A 100 -16.37 -7.51 3.94
CA LEU A 100 -16.67 -8.94 3.88
C LEU A 100 -16.52 -9.61 5.26
N GLY A 101 -15.60 -9.15 6.10
CA GLY A 101 -15.48 -9.61 7.49
C GLY A 101 -16.72 -9.25 8.33
N HIS A 102 -17.29 -8.06 8.12
CA HIS A 102 -18.61 -7.73 8.70
C HIS A 102 -19.67 -8.70 8.23
N ILE A 103 -19.75 -9.01 6.93
CA ILE A 103 -20.70 -9.99 6.41
C ILE A 103 -20.53 -11.37 7.07
N LEU A 104 -19.31 -11.75 7.44
CA LEU A 104 -19.05 -12.98 8.20
C LEU A 104 -19.52 -12.92 9.66
N GLY A 105 -19.77 -11.73 10.20
CA GLY A 105 -20.25 -11.50 11.57
C GLY A 105 -19.22 -10.90 12.52
N LEU A 106 -18.07 -10.47 12.00
CA LEU A 106 -17.02 -9.81 12.77
C LEU A 106 -17.40 -8.35 13.05
N SER A 107 -17.05 -7.87 14.25
CA SER A 107 -17.17 -6.47 14.66
C SER A 107 -15.81 -5.80 14.63
N HIS A 108 -15.78 -4.49 14.87
CA HIS A 108 -14.54 -3.75 14.90
C HIS A 108 -13.61 -4.18 16.03
N GLU A 109 -12.32 -4.27 15.73
CA GLU A 109 -11.23 -4.52 16.68
C GLU A 109 -10.16 -3.42 16.59
N ASP A 110 -10.21 -2.48 17.53
CA ASP A 110 -9.39 -1.26 17.50
C ASP A 110 -8.22 -1.30 18.49
N ARG A 111 -7.99 -2.40 19.20
CA ARG A 111 -6.92 -2.48 20.23
C ARG A 111 -5.59 -2.94 19.65
N ARG A 112 -5.55 -3.40 18.40
CA ARG A 112 -4.37 -3.92 17.71
C ARG A 112 -4.46 -3.73 16.21
N CYS A 113 -3.39 -4.11 15.51
CA CYS A 113 -3.47 -4.25 14.06
C CYS A 113 -4.43 -5.39 13.69
N ALA A 114 -5.56 -5.04 13.09
CA ALA A 114 -6.58 -5.97 12.62
C ALA A 114 -7.11 -5.49 11.25
N THR A 115 -7.53 -6.42 10.40
CA THR A 115 -8.29 -6.06 9.19
C THR A 115 -9.62 -5.44 9.59
N MET A 116 -10.22 -5.91 10.68
CA MET A 116 -11.47 -5.40 11.21
C MET A 116 -11.31 -4.14 12.08
N SER A 117 -10.26 -3.34 11.96
CA SER A 117 -10.19 -2.06 12.69
C SER A 117 -11.14 -1.01 12.08
N SER A 118 -11.80 -0.20 12.91
CA SER A 118 -12.82 0.80 12.51
C SER A 118 -12.29 1.89 11.58
N ALA A 119 -10.99 2.15 11.64
CA ALA A 119 -10.25 2.86 10.60
C ALA A 119 -9.28 1.89 9.95
N VAL A 120 -9.31 1.78 8.61
CA VAL A 120 -8.45 0.86 7.87
C VAL A 120 -6.98 1.14 8.18
N GLY A 121 -6.25 0.10 8.63
CA GLY A 121 -4.83 0.22 8.97
C GLY A 121 -4.55 0.86 10.34
N LEU A 122 -5.58 1.13 11.14
CA LEU A 122 -5.40 1.60 12.52
C LEU A 122 -4.51 0.63 13.30
N ARG A 123 -3.49 1.19 13.98
CA ARG A 123 -2.46 0.46 14.76
C ARG A 123 -1.67 -0.59 13.97
N CYS A 124 -1.73 -0.55 12.64
CA CYS A 124 -0.91 -1.38 11.78
C CYS A 124 0.35 -0.64 11.33
N PRO A 125 1.44 -1.37 11.01
CA PRO A 125 2.59 -0.75 10.38
C PRO A 125 2.18 -0.05 9.10
N ARG A 126 2.65 1.19 8.92
CA ARG A 126 2.45 1.94 7.67
C ARG A 126 3.19 1.23 6.54
N ALA A 127 2.59 1.24 5.34
CA ALA A 127 3.28 0.75 4.17
C ALA A 127 4.52 1.63 3.90
N PRO A 128 5.67 1.04 3.55
CA PRO A 128 6.80 1.81 3.02
C PRO A 128 6.38 2.63 1.78
N ARG A 129 7.20 3.62 1.40
CA ARG A 129 7.00 4.35 0.14
C ARG A 129 6.89 3.37 -1.02
N TYR A 130 6.13 3.68 -2.06
CA TYR A 130 5.91 2.81 -3.23
C TYR A 130 5.40 1.39 -2.94
N MET A 131 4.94 1.11 -1.73
CA MET A 131 4.34 -0.16 -1.38
C MET A 131 2.92 0.05 -0.87
N TRP A 132 2.14 -1.02 -0.95
CA TRP A 132 0.81 -1.06 -0.37
C TRP A 132 0.65 -2.35 0.42
N ARG A 133 -0.29 -2.35 1.36
CA ARG A 133 -0.53 -3.54 2.19
C ARG A 133 -1.36 -4.57 1.43
N CYS A 134 -0.68 -5.54 0.84
CA CYS A 134 -1.31 -6.64 0.11
C CYS A 134 -1.70 -7.84 0.98
N ARG A 135 -1.21 -7.93 2.22
CA ARG A 135 -1.76 -8.88 3.19
C ARG A 135 -3.07 -8.35 3.76
N LEU A 136 -4.17 -8.84 3.20
CA LEU A 136 -5.51 -8.34 3.48
C LEU A 136 -6.11 -8.84 4.79
N LEU A 137 -5.63 -9.95 5.34
CA LEU A 137 -6.13 -10.55 6.59
C LEU A 137 -5.05 -10.57 7.67
N GLU A 138 -5.44 -10.30 8.92
CA GLU A 138 -4.65 -10.62 10.09
C GLU A 138 -5.12 -11.93 10.74
N ALA A 139 -4.20 -12.58 11.47
CA ALA A 139 -4.48 -13.89 12.06
C ALA A 139 -5.65 -13.85 13.06
N ASP A 140 -5.87 -12.70 13.70
CA ASP A 140 -6.97 -12.53 14.65
C ASP A 140 -8.34 -12.52 13.98
N ASP A 141 -8.46 -11.86 12.82
CA ASP A 141 -9.71 -11.82 12.05
C ASP A 141 -10.09 -13.22 11.55
N VAL A 142 -9.08 -14.00 11.12
CA VAL A 142 -9.27 -15.40 10.69
C VAL A 142 -9.70 -16.29 11.85
N ARG A 143 -9.10 -16.13 13.04
CA ARG A 143 -9.57 -16.85 14.24
C ARG A 143 -11.01 -16.51 14.58
N GLY A 144 -11.43 -15.25 14.41
CA GLY A 144 -12.81 -14.84 14.59
C GLY A 144 -13.77 -15.52 13.62
N ALA A 145 -13.42 -15.56 12.33
CA ALA A 145 -14.22 -16.27 11.35
C ALA A 145 -14.28 -17.78 11.65
N ILE A 146 -13.18 -18.40 12.05
CA ILE A 146 -13.15 -19.82 12.46
C ILE A 146 -14.00 -20.06 13.71
N ARG A 147 -14.05 -19.13 14.66
CA ARG A 147 -14.93 -19.26 15.83
C ARG A 147 -16.40 -19.34 15.43
N ILE A 148 -16.81 -18.62 14.38
CA ILE A 148 -18.19 -18.65 13.88
C ILE A 148 -18.44 -19.89 13.01
N TYR A 149 -17.57 -20.17 12.04
CA TYR A 149 -17.83 -21.15 10.97
C TYR A 149 -17.14 -22.50 11.16
N GLY A 150 -16.22 -22.61 12.13
CA GLY A 150 -15.26 -23.70 12.25
C GLY A 150 -14.14 -23.61 11.22
N GLY A 151 -13.20 -24.55 11.29
CA GLY A 151 -12.03 -24.60 10.40
C GLY A 151 -10.72 -24.55 11.19
N THR A 152 -9.63 -24.29 10.47
CA THR A 152 -8.27 -24.19 11.01
C THR A 152 -7.56 -23.06 10.31
N VAL A 153 -6.81 -22.25 11.06
CA VAL A 153 -6.09 -21.11 10.49
C VAL A 153 -5.10 -21.64 9.46
N LYS A 154 -5.25 -21.22 8.20
CA LYS A 154 -4.23 -21.49 7.19
C LYS A 154 -3.11 -20.45 7.30
N PRO A 155 -1.87 -20.80 6.88
CA PRO A 155 -0.78 -19.83 6.80
C PRO A 155 -1.22 -18.60 6.00
N LEU A 156 -1.09 -17.43 6.61
CA LEU A 156 -1.30 -16.17 5.92
C LEU A 156 -0.09 -15.86 5.05
N ASN A 157 -0.28 -15.02 4.02
CA ASN A 157 0.82 -14.52 3.22
C ASN A 157 1.87 -13.88 4.15
N PRO A 158 3.14 -14.34 4.16
CA PRO A 158 4.18 -13.73 4.98
C PRO A 158 4.51 -12.31 4.49
N VAL A 159 4.33 -12.04 3.20
CA VAL A 159 4.53 -10.73 2.59
C VAL A 159 3.39 -9.80 3.00
N ARG A 160 3.71 -8.80 3.82
CA ARG A 160 2.73 -7.80 4.30
C ARG A 160 2.48 -6.68 3.29
N PHE A 161 3.54 -6.27 2.62
CA PHE A 161 3.56 -5.15 1.69
C PHE A 161 4.03 -5.62 0.33
N CYS A 162 3.33 -5.19 -0.71
CA CYS A 162 3.68 -5.49 -2.09
C CYS A 162 4.06 -4.19 -2.81
N PRO A 163 4.96 -4.26 -3.80
CA PRO A 163 5.27 -3.12 -4.65
C PRO A 163 4.02 -2.56 -5.32
N LEU A 164 3.84 -1.25 -5.22
CA LEU A 164 2.86 -0.46 -5.95
C LEU A 164 3.47 0.09 -7.24
N PHE A 165 4.74 0.47 -7.15
CA PHE A 165 5.57 0.94 -8.25
C PHE A 165 6.83 0.10 -8.34
N ALA A 166 7.44 0.07 -9.53
CA ALA A 166 8.77 -0.46 -9.71
C ALA A 166 9.79 0.37 -8.90
N VAL A 167 10.97 -0.21 -8.69
CA VAL A 167 12.13 0.58 -8.25
C VAL A 167 12.29 1.75 -9.24
N PRO A 168 12.47 2.99 -8.77
CA PRO A 168 12.65 4.14 -9.65
C PRO A 168 13.84 3.93 -10.60
N ASP A 169 13.72 4.45 -11.81
CA ASP A 169 14.86 4.55 -12.73
C ASP A 169 15.85 5.63 -12.24
N PRO A 170 17.14 5.56 -12.61
CA PRO A 170 18.11 6.58 -12.23
C PRO A 170 17.73 7.97 -12.75
N PRO A 171 18.14 9.05 -12.05
CA PRO A 171 17.97 10.39 -12.59
C PRO A 171 18.78 10.53 -13.87
N VAL A 172 18.25 11.25 -14.86
CA VAL A 172 18.94 11.48 -16.14
C VAL A 172 19.27 12.96 -16.32
N ASN A 173 20.17 13.28 -17.26
CA ASN A 173 20.62 14.65 -17.54
C ASN A 173 21.15 15.37 -16.29
N VAL A 174 21.89 14.66 -15.44
CA VAL A 174 22.41 15.20 -14.18
C VAL A 174 23.57 16.15 -14.46
N THR A 175 23.41 17.41 -14.07
CA THR A 175 24.47 18.42 -14.09
C THR A 175 24.56 19.12 -12.73
N LEU A 176 25.76 19.55 -12.36
CA LEU A 176 26.03 20.24 -11.11
C LEU A 176 26.66 21.60 -11.38
N ALA A 177 26.26 22.61 -10.60
CA ALA A 177 26.85 23.93 -10.63
C ALA A 177 27.05 24.44 -9.20
N TYR A 178 28.17 25.14 -8.96
CA TYR A 178 28.36 25.88 -7.71
C TYR A 178 27.86 27.32 -7.91
N VAL A 179 26.78 27.67 -7.22
CA VAL A 179 26.08 28.94 -7.37
C VAL A 179 25.82 29.53 -5.99
N ASN A 180 26.24 30.78 -5.76
CA ASN A 180 25.97 31.51 -4.52
C ASN A 180 26.31 30.76 -3.22
N GLY A 181 27.41 29.99 -3.21
CA GLY A 181 27.83 29.24 -2.02
C GLY A 181 27.14 27.89 -1.82
N SER A 182 26.39 27.41 -2.81
CA SER A 182 25.64 26.15 -2.82
C SER A 182 26.03 25.31 -4.04
N VAL A 183 25.96 23.98 -3.91
CA VAL A 183 25.94 23.09 -5.07
C VAL A 183 24.49 22.83 -5.46
N ASP A 184 24.14 23.29 -6.65
CA ASP A 184 22.85 23.06 -7.25
C ASP A 184 22.96 21.93 -8.28
N ALA A 185 22.02 20.99 -8.21
CA ALA A 185 21.89 19.89 -9.14
C ALA A 185 20.69 20.09 -10.05
N THR A 186 20.91 20.16 -11.35
CA THR A 186 19.85 20.08 -12.35
C THR A 186 19.76 18.64 -12.85
N LEU A 187 18.59 18.05 -12.76
CA LEU A 187 18.37 16.64 -13.09
C LEU A 187 16.93 16.38 -13.51
N THR A 188 16.72 15.36 -14.34
CA THR A 188 15.39 14.90 -14.78
C THR A 188 15.01 13.63 -14.02
N LEU A 189 13.88 13.67 -13.32
CA LEU A 189 13.34 12.55 -12.56
C LEU A 189 12.28 11.78 -13.36
N PRO A 190 12.54 10.53 -13.76
CA PRO A 190 11.54 9.70 -14.41
C PRO A 190 10.41 9.35 -13.42
N GLU A 191 9.17 9.33 -13.92
CA GLU A 191 8.06 8.77 -13.15
C GLU A 191 8.24 7.26 -12.97
N PRO A 192 8.06 6.71 -11.76
CA PRO A 192 8.24 5.30 -11.55
C PRO A 192 7.11 4.53 -12.24
N ARG A 193 7.48 3.43 -12.90
CA ARG A 193 6.51 2.58 -13.58
C ARG A 193 5.52 1.98 -12.57
N ARG A 194 4.23 2.18 -12.83
CA ARG A 194 3.14 1.58 -12.05
C ARG A 194 3.12 0.07 -12.27
N LEU A 195 3.03 -0.69 -11.18
CA LEU A 195 2.93 -2.16 -11.26
C LEU A 195 1.49 -2.65 -11.20
N ILE A 196 0.56 -1.75 -10.88
CA ILE A 196 -0.86 -2.07 -10.82
C ILE A 196 -1.62 -0.92 -11.53
N PRO A 197 -2.74 -1.17 -12.27
CA PRO A 197 -3.19 -0.26 -13.33
C PRO A 197 -3.94 1.04 -12.96
N ASP A 198 -4.64 1.16 -11.83
CA ASP A 198 -5.48 2.34 -11.48
C ASP A 198 -5.10 3.02 -10.14
N TYR A 199 -4.00 3.79 -10.09
CA TYR A 199 -3.39 4.20 -8.82
C TYR A 199 -3.13 5.69 -8.66
N ALA A 200 -3.05 6.08 -7.38
CA ALA A 200 -2.60 7.37 -6.86
C ALA A 200 -1.35 7.89 -7.56
N SER A 201 -1.16 9.21 -7.55
CA SER A 201 0.09 9.82 -7.98
C SER A 201 1.26 9.16 -7.24
N PRO A 202 2.36 8.80 -7.94
CA PRO A 202 3.50 8.22 -7.29
C PRO A 202 4.01 9.15 -6.19
N PRO A 203 4.40 8.64 -5.00
CA PRO A 203 5.01 9.49 -3.99
C PRO A 203 6.29 10.08 -4.57
N PHE A 204 6.62 11.32 -4.23
CA PHE A 204 7.86 11.94 -4.70
C PHE A 204 9.07 11.09 -4.28
N PRO A 205 10.06 10.92 -5.19
CA PRO A 205 11.27 10.17 -4.88
C PRO A 205 12.07 10.90 -3.81
N GLU A 206 12.97 10.16 -3.17
CA GLU A 206 13.99 10.77 -2.33
C GLU A 206 15.31 10.63 -3.07
N LEU A 207 15.97 11.75 -3.34
CA LEU A 207 17.30 11.79 -3.92
C LEU A 207 18.30 11.39 -2.83
N HIS A 208 19.06 10.32 -3.09
CA HIS A 208 20.15 9.86 -2.23
C HIS A 208 21.45 10.20 -2.92
N TYR A 209 22.37 10.84 -2.21
CA TYR A 209 23.66 11.18 -2.77
C TYR A 209 24.80 11.06 -1.77
N TYR A 210 25.96 10.76 -2.33
CA TYR A 210 27.25 10.73 -1.64
C TYR A 210 28.17 11.70 -2.35
N ARG A 211 29.06 12.35 -1.60
CA ARG A 211 30.03 13.31 -2.14
C ARG A 211 31.46 12.85 -1.84
N TYR A 212 32.35 13.11 -2.78
CA TYR A 212 33.76 12.74 -2.72
C TYR A 212 34.61 13.89 -3.21
N PRO A 213 35.76 14.18 -2.57
CA PRO A 213 36.73 15.09 -3.14
C PRO A 213 37.34 14.47 -4.41
N ASN A 214 37.50 15.30 -5.45
CA ASN A 214 38.10 15.02 -6.75
C ASN A 214 37.31 14.05 -7.65
N ALA A 215 37.12 12.80 -7.25
CA ALA A 215 36.55 11.75 -8.11
C ALA A 215 35.64 10.79 -7.34
N CYS A 216 34.65 10.23 -8.03
CA CYS A 216 33.76 9.22 -7.46
C CYS A 216 34.50 7.86 -7.41
N PRO A 217 34.34 7.09 -6.32
CA PRO A 217 34.96 5.78 -6.21
C PRO A 217 34.38 4.79 -7.24
N ALA A 218 35.21 3.85 -7.69
CA ALA A 218 34.72 2.71 -8.44
C ALA A 218 33.91 1.77 -7.51
N GLY A 219 32.76 1.31 -7.96
CA GLY A 219 31.91 0.38 -7.22
C GLY A 219 30.82 1.06 -6.39
N ALA A 220 30.47 0.46 -5.25
CA ALA A 220 29.37 0.95 -4.41
C ALA A 220 29.70 2.30 -3.78
N ALA A 221 28.72 3.21 -3.77
CA ALA A 221 28.85 4.48 -3.07
C ALA A 221 29.01 4.24 -1.56
N THR A 222 30.08 4.80 -0.99
CA THR A 222 30.43 4.72 0.44
C THR A 222 30.51 6.12 1.06
N GLY A 223 30.39 6.22 2.39
CA GLY A 223 30.47 7.50 3.11
C GLY A 223 29.13 8.00 3.66
N PRO A 224 29.05 9.25 4.15
CA PRO A 224 27.83 9.79 4.73
C PRO A 224 26.75 10.02 3.67
N LEU A 225 25.68 9.22 3.72
CA LEU A 225 24.51 9.40 2.86
C LEU A 225 23.82 10.73 3.16
N GLN A 226 23.62 11.52 2.12
CA GLN A 226 22.79 12.72 2.14
C GLN A 226 21.47 12.47 1.41
N ARG A 227 20.43 13.23 1.77
CA ARG A 227 19.07 13.05 1.26
C ARG A 227 18.43 14.37 0.90
N ARG A 228 17.72 14.40 -0.23
CA ARG A 228 16.91 15.55 -0.65
C ARG A 228 15.58 15.07 -1.21
N SER A 229 14.50 15.74 -0.84
CA SER A 229 13.18 15.52 -1.46
C SER A 229 13.04 16.49 -2.63
N PRO A 230 12.88 16.01 -3.87
CA PRO A 230 12.47 16.81 -5.01
C PRO A 230 11.00 17.23 -4.89
N ASP A 231 10.64 18.32 -5.56
CA ASP A 231 9.30 18.90 -5.49
C ASP A 231 8.33 18.27 -6.50
N ALA A 232 8.86 17.67 -7.57
CA ALA A 232 8.07 17.07 -8.64
C ALA A 232 8.79 15.90 -9.32
N TYR A 233 8.15 15.31 -10.32
CA TYR A 233 8.83 14.54 -11.36
C TYR A 233 9.22 15.45 -12.53
N GLY A 234 10.09 14.98 -13.42
CA GLY A 234 10.62 15.77 -14.53
C GLY A 234 11.88 16.57 -14.16
N THR A 235 12.23 17.54 -15.01
CA THR A 235 13.44 18.35 -14.86
C THR A 235 13.27 19.41 -13.77
N GLN A 236 14.23 19.47 -12.87
CA GLN A 236 14.24 20.40 -11.75
C GLN A 236 15.67 20.71 -11.29
N THR A 237 15.83 21.86 -10.66
CA THR A 237 17.08 22.31 -10.04
C THR A 237 16.92 22.33 -8.53
N LEU A 238 17.81 21.64 -7.82
CA LEU A 238 17.75 21.49 -6.36
C LEU A 238 19.10 21.90 -5.77
N SER A 239 19.09 22.74 -4.73
CA SER A 239 20.27 22.88 -3.86
C SER A 239 20.45 21.59 -3.06
N ILE A 240 21.56 20.90 -3.32
CA ILE A 240 21.90 19.61 -2.71
C ILE A 240 23.08 19.73 -1.75
N ASP A 241 23.83 20.82 -1.74
CA ASP A 241 24.90 21.01 -0.77
C ASP A 241 25.12 22.48 -0.48
N GLY A 242 25.65 22.75 0.71
CA GLY A 242 26.01 24.10 1.13
C GLY A 242 27.44 24.46 0.74
N PHE A 243 28.03 25.34 1.55
CA PHE A 243 29.41 25.79 1.36
C PHE A 243 30.39 24.60 1.39
N LEU A 244 31.19 24.50 0.34
CA LEU A 244 32.24 23.51 0.20
C LEU A 244 33.62 24.17 0.08
N PRO A 245 34.69 23.52 0.55
CA PRO A 245 36.05 23.94 0.25
C PRO A 245 36.30 24.02 -1.28
N PRO A 246 37.14 24.97 -1.74
CA PRO A 246 37.57 25.03 -3.13
C PRO A 246 38.15 23.70 -3.61
N GLY A 247 37.84 23.33 -4.86
CA GLY A 247 38.31 22.10 -5.48
C GLY A 247 37.23 21.36 -6.27
N ALA A 248 37.65 20.26 -6.90
CA ALA A 248 36.74 19.38 -7.61
C ALA A 248 36.00 18.47 -6.62
N TRP A 249 34.71 18.28 -6.83
CA TRP A 249 33.86 17.39 -6.04
C TRP A 249 33.06 16.49 -6.97
N CYS A 250 32.98 15.21 -6.62
CA CYS A 250 32.16 14.23 -7.33
C CYS A 250 31.00 13.78 -6.47
N TYR A 251 29.82 13.68 -7.08
CA TYR A 251 28.60 13.23 -6.46
C TYR A 251 28.14 11.93 -7.13
N ALA A 252 27.86 10.91 -6.32
CA ALA A 252 27.13 9.72 -6.76
C ALA A 252 25.68 9.87 -6.32
N ILE A 253 24.74 9.93 -7.27
CA ILE A 253 23.35 10.33 -7.07
C ILE A 253 22.41 9.21 -7.53
N ALA A 254 21.43 8.85 -6.71
CA ALA A 254 20.41 7.85 -7.03
C ALA A 254 19.03 8.27 -6.48
N LEU A 255 17.98 7.59 -6.94
CA LEU A 255 16.64 7.70 -6.37
C LEU A 255 16.36 6.52 -5.45
N ALA A 256 15.87 6.79 -4.25
CA ALA A 256 15.50 5.75 -3.31
C ALA A 256 14.12 5.17 -3.62
N GLY A 257 14.06 3.84 -3.62
CA GLY A 257 12.85 3.03 -3.73
C GLY A 257 12.19 2.73 -2.39
N SER A 258 11.27 1.76 -2.42
CA SER A 258 10.37 1.39 -1.32
C SER A 258 11.04 0.72 -0.12
N ASP A 259 12.05 -0.08 -0.39
CA ASP A 259 12.61 -1.10 0.50
C ASP A 259 14.07 -0.81 0.86
N ARG A 260 14.45 0.48 0.79
CA ARG A 260 15.84 0.96 0.86
C ARG A 260 16.69 0.57 -0.35
N SER A 261 16.11 -0.05 -1.38
CA SER A 261 16.76 -0.09 -2.69
C SER A 261 16.95 1.34 -3.21
N THR A 262 17.96 1.51 -4.04
CA THR A 262 18.13 2.71 -4.85
C THR A 262 18.15 2.29 -6.31
N SER A 263 17.82 3.22 -7.19
CA SER A 263 18.26 3.11 -8.58
C SER A 263 19.80 3.02 -8.64
N PRO A 264 20.37 2.59 -9.78
CA PRO A 264 21.81 2.72 -10.01
C PRO A 264 22.27 4.16 -9.80
N PHE A 265 23.47 4.34 -9.25
CA PHE A 265 24.03 5.67 -9.07
C PHE A 265 24.48 6.25 -10.41
N VAL A 266 24.15 7.53 -10.62
CA VAL A 266 24.69 8.39 -11.67
C VAL A 266 25.68 9.35 -11.04
N THR A 267 26.84 9.51 -11.68
CA THR A 267 27.90 10.38 -11.17
C THR A 267 27.94 11.71 -11.90
N ALA A 268 28.17 12.80 -11.17
CA ALA A 268 28.41 14.12 -11.72
C ALA A 268 29.46 14.87 -10.90
N THR A 269 30.20 15.78 -11.54
CA THR A 269 31.26 16.55 -10.90
C THR A 269 30.98 18.04 -10.94
N VAL A 270 31.45 18.76 -9.93
CA VAL A 270 31.41 20.23 -9.86
C VAL A 270 32.77 20.76 -9.42
N LEU A 271 33.17 21.91 -9.97
CA LEU A 271 34.33 22.64 -9.50
C LEU A 271 33.86 23.79 -8.60
N VAL A 272 34.36 23.82 -7.38
CA VAL A 272 34.14 24.90 -6.42
C VAL A 272 35.34 25.85 -6.51
N PRO A 273 35.11 27.15 -6.83
CA PRO A 273 36.18 28.14 -6.99
C PRO A 273 36.84 28.51 -5.65
#